data_AF-A0A1G6J5A3-F1
#
_entry.id   AF-A0A1G6J5A3-F1
#
_cell.length_a   1.000
_cell.length_b   1.000
_cell.length_c   1.000
_cell.angle_alpha   90.00
_cell.angle_beta   90.00
_cell.angle_gamma   90.00
#
_symmetry.space_group_name_H-M   'P 1'
#
loop_
_entity.id
_entity.type
_entity.pdbx_description
1 polymer ?
#
loop_
_entity_poly.entity_id
_entity_poly.type
_entity_poly.pdbx_seq_one_letter_code
_entity_poly.pdbx_strand_id
1 'polypeptide(L)'
;MASRSSTSTPSSGDGRGDDPVGGTLVGVALGLVVVAAVVGALRRRRRPRAFALPSSVVAQVREAQADRLEQEARSGLLVLGDAIRTHDLDPGDDSQAWQAALDHYDAAARVLDTGGSDLGVLDAVGAVVLVRRGRAALDAATAGKPYRPVAGCYLNPLHGPPTRKRTRLVQDGHTGDVPLCPACRADLKAGRAPDALRVDRGGKAVLYVDSGVEPWASTAYGALGGDLVGALHRLR
;
A
#
# COMPACT_ATOMS: atom_id res chain seq x y z
N MET A 1 66.06 -79.11 -43.41
CA MET A 1 65.43 -78.42 -44.56
C MET A 1 63.98 -78.13 -44.21
N ALA A 2 63.55 -76.87 -44.41
CA ALA A 2 62.16 -76.42 -44.56
C ALA A 2 61.23 -76.59 -43.33
N SER A 3 60.24 -75.74 -43.05
CA SER A 3 59.84 -74.43 -43.55
C SER A 3 58.76 -73.91 -42.59
N ARG A 4 58.56 -72.58 -42.60
CA ARG A 4 57.49 -71.85 -41.91
C ARG A 4 56.10 -72.38 -42.29
N SER A 5 55.12 -72.23 -41.39
CA SER A 5 53.85 -71.50 -41.62
C SER A 5 52.92 -71.59 -40.40
N SER A 6 52.46 -70.42 -39.95
CA SER A 6 51.45 -70.21 -38.90
C SER A 6 50.04 -70.30 -39.49
N THR A 7 49.03 -70.77 -38.74
CA THR A 7 47.68 -70.14 -38.67
C THR A 7 46.84 -70.66 -37.49
N SER A 8 46.23 -69.70 -36.79
CA SER A 8 44.95 -69.71 -36.03
C SER A 8 44.74 -70.60 -34.80
N THR A 9 44.51 -69.92 -33.67
CA THR A 9 43.84 -70.40 -32.46
C THR A 9 42.47 -69.71 -32.35
N PRO A 10 41.39 -70.40 -31.93
CA PRO A 10 40.15 -69.74 -31.53
C PRO A 10 39.90 -69.80 -30.01
N SER A 11 39.26 -68.71 -29.55
CA SER A 11 38.15 -68.65 -28.57
C SER A 11 38.34 -68.90 -27.07
N SER A 12 37.59 -68.06 -26.33
CA SER A 12 37.04 -68.17 -24.96
C SER A 12 37.93 -67.53 -23.89
N GLY A 13 37.55 -66.37 -23.32
CA GLY A 13 36.55 -66.23 -22.23
C GLY A 13 37.33 -66.27 -20.89
N ASP A 14 37.14 -65.48 -19.85
CA ASP A 14 36.19 -64.47 -19.40
C ASP A 14 36.95 -63.62 -18.36
N GLY A 15 36.50 -62.40 -18.10
CA GLY A 15 37.13 -61.57 -17.06
C GLY A 15 36.41 -60.25 -16.83
N ARG A 16 35.08 -60.31 -16.75
CA ARG A 16 34.20 -59.21 -16.39
C ARG A 16 34.48 -58.79 -14.94
N GLY A 17 35.17 -57.66 -14.76
CA GLY A 17 35.21 -56.91 -13.50
C GLY A 17 34.14 -55.84 -13.52
N ASP A 18 33.04 -56.10 -12.82
CA ASP A 18 31.99 -55.13 -12.53
C ASP A 18 32.43 -54.21 -11.37
N ASP A 19 32.54 -52.90 -11.62
CA ASP A 19 32.57 -51.85 -10.57
C ASP A 19 31.25 -51.03 -10.64
N PRO A 20 30.32 -51.19 -9.69
CA PRO A 20 29.01 -50.53 -9.71
C PRO A 20 29.02 -49.29 -8.79
N VAL A 21 29.69 -48.20 -9.17
CA VAL A 21 29.66 -46.95 -8.36
C VAL A 21 29.36 -45.69 -9.17
N GLY A 22 29.46 -45.73 -10.51
CA GLY A 22 29.20 -44.56 -11.36
C GLY A 22 27.72 -44.31 -11.72
N GLY A 23 26.88 -45.34 -11.71
CA GLY A 23 25.50 -45.26 -12.24
C GLY A 23 24.46 -44.68 -11.28
N THR A 24 24.66 -44.83 -9.96
CA THR A 24 23.66 -44.45 -8.94
C THR A 24 23.65 -42.95 -8.66
N LEU A 25 24.80 -42.27 -8.68
CA LEU A 25 24.87 -40.82 -8.47
C LEU A 25 24.27 -40.02 -9.63
N VAL A 26 24.45 -40.49 -10.87
CA VAL A 26 23.87 -39.84 -12.06
C VAL A 26 22.35 -40.01 -12.09
N GLY A 27 21.84 -41.19 -11.71
CA GLY A 27 20.39 -41.44 -11.64
C GLY A 27 19.66 -40.59 -10.60
N VAL A 28 20.27 -40.40 -9.42
CA VAL A 28 19.68 -39.57 -8.34
C VAL A 28 19.67 -38.08 -8.70
N ALA A 29 20.75 -37.57 -9.30
CA ALA A 29 20.82 -36.18 -9.74
C ALA A 29 19.77 -35.87 -10.82
N LEU A 30 19.59 -36.77 -11.80
CA LEU A 30 18.59 -36.62 -12.84
C LEU A 30 17.16 -36.68 -12.27
N GLY A 31 16.92 -37.58 -11.31
CA GLY A 31 15.64 -37.68 -10.60
C GLY A 31 15.28 -36.39 -9.86
N LEU A 32 16.23 -35.77 -9.15
CA LEU A 32 16.00 -34.51 -8.43
C LEU A 32 15.68 -33.33 -9.37
N VAL A 33 16.33 -33.26 -10.54
CA VAL A 33 16.06 -32.21 -11.54
C VAL A 33 14.64 -32.37 -12.12
N VAL A 34 14.23 -33.60 -12.42
CA VAL A 34 12.88 -33.89 -12.92
C VAL A 34 11.83 -33.56 -11.86
N VAL A 35 12.04 -33.95 -10.60
CA VAL A 35 11.14 -33.61 -9.50
C VAL A 35 11.06 -32.09 -9.29
N ALA A 36 12.18 -31.38 -9.31
CA ALA A 36 12.21 -29.92 -9.19
C ALA A 36 11.48 -29.23 -10.36
N ALA A 37 11.65 -29.74 -11.59
CA ALA A 37 10.94 -29.23 -12.77
C ALA A 37 9.44 -29.48 -12.69
N VAL A 38 9.01 -30.68 -12.27
CA VAL A 38 7.61 -31.05 -12.08
C VAL A 38 6.98 -30.23 -10.95
N VAL A 39 7.64 -30.10 -9.80
CA VAL A 39 7.18 -29.27 -8.68
C VAL A 39 7.12 -27.80 -9.07
N GLY A 40 8.11 -27.29 -9.82
CA GLY A 40 8.13 -25.94 -10.36
C GLY A 40 6.99 -25.69 -11.35
N ALA A 41 6.72 -26.64 -12.24
CA ALA A 41 5.61 -26.58 -13.20
C ALA A 41 4.25 -26.66 -12.51
N LEU A 42 4.10 -27.54 -11.51
CA LEU A 42 2.88 -27.65 -10.69
C LEU A 42 2.66 -26.39 -9.84
N ARG A 43 3.71 -25.80 -9.26
CA ARG A 43 3.64 -24.51 -8.55
C ARG A 43 3.27 -23.36 -9.49
N ARG A 44 3.77 -23.34 -10.74
CA ARG A 44 3.37 -22.37 -11.77
C ARG A 44 1.91 -22.54 -12.17
N ARG A 45 1.44 -23.78 -12.35
CA ARG A 45 0.03 -24.09 -12.68
C ARG A 45 -0.95 -23.82 -11.55
N ARG A 46 -0.49 -23.89 -10.29
CA ARG A 46 -1.26 -23.51 -9.09
C ARG A 46 -1.25 -22.02 -8.80
N ARG A 47 -0.64 -21.16 -9.62
CA ARG A 47 -0.90 -19.73 -9.52
C ARG A 47 -2.39 -19.54 -9.79
N PRO A 48 -3.17 -19.03 -8.82
CA PRO A 48 -4.59 -18.81 -9.03
C PRO A 48 -4.71 -17.90 -10.25
N ARG A 49 -5.47 -18.33 -11.26
CA ARG A 49 -5.89 -17.43 -12.34
C ARG A 49 -6.68 -16.34 -11.64
N ALA A 50 -6.08 -15.17 -11.48
CA ALA A 50 -6.77 -14.01 -10.95
C ALA A 50 -7.98 -13.81 -11.87
N PHE A 51 -9.17 -13.97 -11.31
CA PHE A 51 -10.40 -13.64 -12.00
C PHE A 51 -10.29 -12.14 -12.31
N ALA A 52 -9.97 -11.80 -13.55
CA ALA A 52 -9.84 -10.42 -13.98
C ALA A 52 -11.27 -9.87 -14.07
N LEU A 53 -11.69 -9.16 -13.03
CA LEU A 53 -12.93 -8.39 -13.05
C LEU A 53 -12.89 -7.46 -14.28
N PRO A 54 -13.99 -7.36 -15.05
CA PRO A 54 -14.09 -6.39 -16.13
C PRO A 54 -13.72 -4.98 -15.64
N SER A 55 -12.99 -4.21 -16.45
CA SER A 55 -12.53 -2.86 -16.09
C SER A 55 -13.67 -1.93 -15.70
N SER A 56 -14.86 -2.11 -16.28
CA SER A 56 -16.08 -1.39 -15.93
C SER A 56 -16.53 -1.64 -14.48
N VAL A 57 -16.44 -2.88 -14.00
CA VAL A 57 -16.83 -3.24 -12.62
C VAL A 57 -15.83 -2.65 -11.62
N VAL A 58 -14.54 -2.69 -11.93
CA VAL A 58 -13.51 -2.08 -11.07
C VAL A 58 -13.67 -0.55 -11.03
N ALA A 59 -14.00 0.08 -12.16
CA ALA A 59 -14.30 1.51 -12.22
C ALA A 59 -15.52 1.88 -11.38
N GLN A 60 -16.64 1.14 -11.54
CA GLN A 60 -17.86 1.36 -10.75
C GLN A 60 -17.64 1.19 -9.25
N VAL A 61 -16.86 0.19 -8.82
CA VAL A 61 -16.53 0.01 -7.39
C VAL A 61 -15.71 1.19 -6.85
N ARG A 62 -14.79 1.73 -7.66
CA ARG A 62 -13.98 2.90 -7.26
C ARG A 62 -14.82 4.17 -7.18
N GLU A 63 -15.73 4.38 -8.12
CA GLU A 63 -16.69 5.49 -8.14
C GLU A 63 -17.61 5.40 -6.91
N ALA A 64 -18.25 4.25 -6.68
CA ALA A 64 -19.09 4.03 -5.51
C ALA A 64 -18.31 4.19 -4.17
N GLN A 65 -17.02 3.89 -4.17
CA GLN A 65 -16.17 4.15 -3.01
C GLN A 65 -15.91 5.65 -2.81
N ALA A 66 -15.67 6.40 -3.90
CA ALA A 66 -15.52 7.86 -3.84
C ALA A 66 -16.81 8.50 -3.33
N ASP A 67 -17.98 8.10 -3.84
CA ASP A 67 -19.29 8.59 -3.41
C ASP A 67 -19.54 8.35 -1.92
N ARG A 68 -19.21 7.13 -1.43
CA ARG A 68 -19.33 6.81 -0.01
C ARG A 68 -18.43 7.70 0.85
N LEU A 69 -17.19 7.93 0.41
CA LEU A 69 -16.24 8.79 1.14
C LEU A 69 -16.68 10.26 1.11
N GLU A 70 -17.23 10.72 0.00
CA GLU A 70 -17.83 12.05 -0.10
C GLU A 70 -19.02 12.19 0.87
N GLN A 71 -19.92 11.21 0.91
CA GLN A 71 -21.05 11.20 1.85
C GLN A 71 -20.57 11.18 3.32
N GLU A 72 -19.55 10.38 3.64
CA GLU A 72 -18.91 10.38 4.96
C GLU A 72 -18.35 11.78 5.30
N ALA A 73 -17.63 12.41 4.36
CA ALA A 73 -17.06 13.73 4.55
C ALA A 73 -18.14 14.81 4.73
N ARG A 74 -19.19 14.82 3.90
CA ARG A 74 -20.31 15.77 4.00
C ARG A 74 -21.04 15.61 5.33
N SER A 75 -21.38 14.38 5.72
CA SER A 75 -22.02 14.11 7.01
C SER A 75 -21.12 14.54 8.17
N GLY A 76 -19.83 14.24 8.11
CA GLY A 76 -18.88 14.62 9.13
C GLY A 76 -18.67 16.14 9.22
N LEU A 77 -18.68 16.84 8.07
CA LEU A 77 -18.57 18.31 8.03
C LEU A 77 -19.80 18.97 8.66
N LEU A 78 -21.01 18.45 8.40
CA LEU A 78 -22.23 18.93 9.05
C LEU A 78 -22.17 18.76 10.57
N VAL A 79 -21.74 17.59 11.04
CA VAL A 79 -21.58 17.32 12.48
C VAL A 79 -20.52 18.24 13.09
N LEU A 80 -19.40 18.46 12.39
CA LEU A 80 -18.35 19.37 12.86
C LEU A 80 -18.86 20.82 12.90
N GLY A 81 -19.56 21.29 11.87
CA GLY A 81 -20.11 22.64 11.82
C GLY A 81 -21.22 22.88 12.85
N ASP A 82 -22.00 21.87 13.19
CA ASP A 82 -22.96 21.92 14.29
C ASP A 82 -22.22 22.06 15.63
N ALA A 83 -21.23 21.20 15.88
CA ALA A 83 -20.42 21.26 17.10
C ALA A 83 -19.73 22.62 17.29
N ILE A 84 -19.13 23.19 16.23
CA ILE A 84 -18.52 24.52 16.26
C ILE A 84 -19.54 25.61 16.59
N ARG A 85 -20.79 25.48 16.14
CA ARG A 85 -21.84 26.48 16.36
C ARG A 85 -22.43 26.42 17.76
N THR A 86 -22.54 25.21 18.33
CA THR A 86 -23.08 25.01 19.68
C THR A 86 -22.09 25.32 20.79
N HIS A 87 -20.80 25.39 20.48
CA HIS A 87 -19.76 25.79 21.42
C HIS A 87 -19.40 27.27 21.19
N ASP A 88 -19.54 28.09 22.23
CA ASP A 88 -18.88 29.40 22.26
C ASP A 88 -17.43 29.22 22.71
N LEU A 89 -16.53 30.09 22.25
CA LEU A 89 -15.14 30.09 22.71
C LEU A 89 -15.09 30.63 24.15
N ASP A 90 -14.88 29.74 25.12
CA ASP A 90 -14.80 30.10 26.52
C ASP A 90 -13.40 30.57 26.94
N PRO A 91 -13.22 31.36 28.01
CA PRO A 91 -11.91 31.80 28.48
C PRO A 91 -10.92 30.67 28.84
N GLY A 92 -11.43 29.45 29.06
CA GLY A 92 -10.63 28.26 29.35
C GLY A 92 -10.17 27.47 28.11
N ASP A 93 -10.68 27.83 26.93
CA ASP A 93 -10.39 27.13 25.69
C ASP A 93 -9.05 27.55 25.08
N ASP A 94 -8.44 26.66 24.32
CA ASP A 94 -7.25 26.96 23.53
C ASP A 94 -7.65 27.60 22.20
N SER A 95 -7.45 28.92 22.09
CA SER A 95 -7.83 29.70 20.91
C SER A 95 -7.07 29.30 19.64
N GLN A 96 -5.84 28.78 19.76
CA GLN A 96 -5.07 28.31 18.61
C GLN A 96 -5.62 26.98 18.09
N ALA A 97 -5.97 26.05 18.97
CA ALA A 97 -6.65 24.82 18.62
C ALA A 97 -8.04 25.09 18.02
N TRP A 98 -8.76 26.10 18.55
CA TRP A 98 -10.02 26.55 17.98
C TRP A 98 -9.88 27.05 16.54
N GLN A 99 -8.89 27.93 16.30
CA GLN A 99 -8.59 28.40 14.94
C GLN A 99 -8.25 27.22 14.03
N ALA A 100 -7.45 26.25 14.50
CA ALA A 100 -7.15 25.07 13.72
C ALA A 100 -8.42 24.26 13.38
N ALA A 101 -9.42 24.18 14.26
CA ALA A 101 -10.69 23.52 13.96
C ALA A 101 -11.43 24.22 12.82
N LEU A 102 -11.51 25.56 12.87
CA LEU A 102 -12.12 26.38 11.81
C LEU A 102 -11.37 26.25 10.48
N ASP A 103 -10.05 26.25 10.51
CA ASP A 103 -9.20 26.11 9.32
C ASP A 103 -9.43 24.77 8.62
N HIS A 104 -9.55 23.68 9.38
CA HIS A 104 -9.83 22.36 8.81
C HIS A 104 -11.28 22.24 8.32
N TYR A 105 -12.24 22.87 9.01
CA TYR A 105 -13.63 22.95 8.56
C TYR A 105 -13.72 23.69 7.22
N ASP A 106 -13.11 24.87 7.10
CA ASP A 106 -13.10 25.67 5.87
C ASP A 106 -12.40 24.92 4.72
N ALA A 107 -11.24 24.32 5.00
CA ALA A 107 -10.52 23.52 4.00
C ALA A 107 -11.35 22.33 3.51
N ALA A 108 -12.04 21.61 4.41
CA ALA A 108 -12.90 20.49 4.04
C ALA A 108 -14.10 20.94 3.19
N ALA A 109 -14.77 22.03 3.59
CA ALA A 109 -15.88 22.62 2.83
C ALA A 109 -15.44 22.98 1.40
N ARG A 110 -14.30 23.67 1.26
CA ARG A 110 -13.76 24.04 -0.05
C ARG A 110 -13.45 22.85 -0.94
N VAL A 111 -12.89 21.77 -0.39
CA VAL A 111 -12.62 20.54 -1.17
C VAL A 111 -13.92 19.95 -1.69
N LEU A 112 -14.94 19.83 -0.83
CA LEU A 112 -16.26 19.30 -1.19
C LEU A 112 -17.02 20.18 -2.18
N ASP A 113 -16.87 21.50 -2.10
CA ASP A 113 -17.52 22.44 -3.01
C ASP A 113 -16.86 22.47 -4.39
N THR A 114 -15.53 22.31 -4.46
CA THR A 114 -14.79 22.38 -5.73
C THR A 114 -15.07 21.16 -6.63
N GLY A 115 -15.30 19.98 -6.03
CA GLY A 115 -15.55 18.75 -6.78
C GLY A 115 -16.96 18.65 -7.38
N GLY A 116 -17.90 19.50 -6.96
CA GLY A 116 -19.28 19.43 -7.43
C GLY A 116 -19.87 18.03 -7.24
N SER A 117 -20.38 17.46 -8.33
CA SER A 117 -20.98 16.11 -8.39
C SER A 117 -20.02 15.00 -8.85
N ASP A 118 -18.73 15.27 -9.02
CA ASP A 118 -17.71 14.29 -9.41
C ASP A 118 -16.42 14.51 -8.61
N LEU A 119 -16.49 14.26 -7.29
CA LEU A 119 -15.34 14.39 -6.41
C LEU A 119 -14.42 13.17 -6.56
N GLY A 120 -13.22 13.39 -7.09
CA GLY A 120 -12.23 12.32 -7.21
C GLY A 120 -11.90 11.65 -5.87
N VAL A 121 -11.63 10.34 -5.88
CA VAL A 121 -11.36 9.55 -4.66
C VAL A 121 -10.30 10.18 -3.74
N LEU A 122 -9.27 10.84 -4.30
CA LEU A 122 -8.23 11.46 -3.50
C LEU A 122 -8.72 12.72 -2.77
N ASP A 123 -9.59 13.51 -3.40
CA ASP A 123 -10.21 14.67 -2.78
C ASP A 123 -11.25 14.24 -1.74
N ALA A 124 -12.02 13.18 -2.01
CA ALA A 124 -12.95 12.60 -1.04
C ALA A 124 -12.22 12.10 0.22
N VAL A 125 -11.10 11.38 0.05
CA VAL A 125 -10.22 11.00 1.17
C VAL A 125 -9.67 12.24 1.89
N GLY A 126 -9.26 13.27 1.15
CA GLY A 126 -8.76 14.51 1.71
C GLY A 126 -9.78 15.21 2.60
N ALA A 127 -11.03 15.31 2.13
CA ALA A 127 -12.13 15.88 2.89
C ALA A 127 -12.40 15.10 4.18
N VAL A 128 -12.43 13.75 4.13
CA VAL A 128 -12.57 12.92 5.35
C VAL A 128 -11.43 13.19 6.35
N VAL A 129 -10.17 13.27 5.87
CA VAL A 129 -9.01 13.55 6.73
C VAL A 129 -9.11 14.93 7.38
N LEU A 130 -9.50 15.95 6.61
CA LEU A 130 -9.65 17.32 7.11
C LEU A 130 -10.74 17.39 8.18
N VAL A 131 -11.90 16.78 7.95
CA VAL A 131 -12.99 16.70 8.94
C VAL A 131 -12.52 16.03 10.24
N ARG A 132 -11.83 14.88 10.15
CA ARG A 132 -11.29 14.18 11.33
C ARG A 132 -10.30 15.03 12.12
N ARG A 133 -9.45 15.80 11.42
CA ARG A 133 -8.50 16.72 12.03
C ARG A 133 -9.18 17.94 12.66
N GLY A 134 -10.21 18.50 12.01
CA GLY A 134 -11.00 19.59 12.56
C GLY A 134 -11.70 19.19 13.85
N ARG A 135 -12.27 17.99 13.91
CA ARG A 135 -12.83 17.43 15.15
C ARG A 135 -11.79 17.27 16.24
N ALA A 136 -10.62 16.70 15.93
CA ALA A 136 -9.54 16.54 16.90
C ALA A 136 -8.99 17.90 17.41
N ALA A 137 -9.01 18.93 16.56
CA ALA A 137 -8.66 20.28 16.96
C ALA A 137 -9.72 20.92 17.88
N LEU A 138 -11.00 20.73 17.58
CA LEU A 138 -12.10 21.19 18.44
C LEU A 138 -12.09 20.49 19.81
N ASP A 139 -11.86 19.18 19.83
CA ASP A 139 -11.72 18.40 21.06
C ASP A 139 -10.51 18.88 21.91
N ALA A 140 -9.42 19.32 21.26
CA ALA A 140 -8.27 19.90 21.95
C ALA A 140 -8.59 21.30 22.48
N ALA A 141 -9.26 22.13 21.68
CA ALA A 141 -9.65 23.50 22.01
C ALA A 141 -10.52 23.55 23.28
N THR A 142 -11.62 22.80 23.27
CA THR A 142 -12.58 22.70 24.37
C THR A 142 -12.01 22.02 25.63
N ALA A 143 -10.87 21.32 25.49
CA ALA A 143 -10.14 20.76 26.62
C ALA A 143 -9.05 21.71 27.16
N GLY A 144 -8.92 22.93 26.63
CA GLY A 144 -7.87 23.88 26.98
C GLY A 144 -6.46 23.36 26.65
N LYS A 145 -6.32 22.56 25.58
CA LYS A 145 -5.06 21.90 25.20
C LYS A 145 -4.58 22.34 23.82
N PRO A 146 -3.27 22.46 23.62
CA PRO A 146 -2.72 22.76 22.31
C PRO A 146 -3.00 21.61 21.34
N TYR A 147 -3.53 21.94 20.17
CA TYR A 147 -3.72 20.97 19.10
C TYR A 147 -2.39 20.64 18.41
N ARG A 148 -2.14 19.34 18.20
CA ARG A 148 -1.02 18.84 17.40
C ARG A 148 -1.55 17.81 16.40
N PRO A 149 -1.41 18.05 15.08
CA PRO A 149 -1.86 17.09 14.08
C PRO A 149 -1.18 15.74 14.26
N VAL A 150 -1.97 14.69 14.46
CA VAL A 150 -1.48 13.31 14.47
C VAL A 150 -1.31 12.88 13.02
N ALA A 151 -0.09 12.45 12.65
CA ALA A 151 0.16 11.88 11.33
C ALA A 151 -0.71 10.65 11.12
N GLY A 152 -1.26 10.47 9.91
CA GLY A 152 -1.98 9.26 9.52
C GLY A 152 -1.03 8.12 9.12
N CYS A 153 -1.60 7.00 8.69
CA CYS A 153 -0.84 5.95 8.02
C CYS A 153 -0.45 6.41 6.61
N TYR A 154 0.84 6.41 6.31
CA TYR A 154 1.39 6.85 5.02
C TYR A 154 0.89 6.02 3.82
N LEU A 155 0.53 4.75 4.02
CA LEU A 155 0.02 3.92 2.92
C LEU A 155 -1.46 4.15 2.65
N ASN A 156 -2.23 4.55 3.67
CA ASN A 156 -3.65 4.83 3.53
C ASN A 156 -4.10 5.74 4.68
N PRO A 157 -4.41 7.02 4.42
CA PRO A 157 -4.74 7.99 5.47
C PRO A 157 -6.07 7.70 6.18
N LEU A 158 -6.93 6.83 5.62
CA LEU A 158 -8.18 6.41 6.26
C LEU A 158 -7.97 5.40 7.39
N HIS A 159 -6.79 4.79 7.47
CA HIS A 159 -6.44 3.88 8.55
C HIS A 159 -6.24 4.63 9.88
N GLY A 160 -6.21 3.86 10.97
CA GLY A 160 -5.94 4.37 12.31
C GLY A 160 -4.52 4.94 12.50
N PRO A 161 -4.25 5.49 13.69
CA PRO A 161 -3.01 6.19 13.99
C PRO A 161 -1.78 5.28 13.82
N PRO A 162 -0.62 5.88 13.48
CA PRO A 162 0.59 5.12 13.25
C PRO A 162 1.18 4.57 14.53
N THR A 163 2.00 3.54 14.39
CA THR A 163 2.85 3.08 15.50
C THR A 163 3.90 4.15 15.84
N ARG A 164 4.39 4.16 17.08
CA ARG A 164 5.44 5.10 17.51
C ARG A 164 6.73 5.00 16.69
N LYS A 165 7.02 3.84 16.09
CA LYS A 165 8.21 3.62 15.27
C LYS A 165 7.89 3.89 13.79
N ARG A 166 8.68 4.76 13.17
CA ARG A 166 8.64 4.94 11.71
C ARG A 166 9.19 3.69 11.02
N THR A 167 8.67 3.40 9.84
CA THR A 167 9.08 2.26 9.03
C THR A 167 9.82 2.78 7.81
N ARG A 168 11.01 2.24 7.57
CA ARG A 168 11.75 2.53 6.34
C ARG A 168 11.06 1.86 5.17
N LEU A 169 10.61 2.66 4.22
CA LEU A 169 10.09 2.19 2.93
C LEU A 169 11.07 2.56 1.83
N VAL A 170 11.14 1.67 0.83
CA VAL A 170 11.78 1.91 -0.46
C VAL A 170 10.69 1.68 -1.50
N GLN A 171 10.15 2.75 -2.05
CA GLN A 171 9.19 2.71 -3.16
C GLN A 171 9.70 3.60 -4.28
N ASP A 172 9.86 3.05 -5.49
CA ASP A 172 10.13 3.73 -6.77
C ASP A 172 10.83 5.11 -6.65
N GLY A 173 12.01 5.14 -6.02
CA GLY A 173 12.86 6.33 -5.89
C GLY A 173 12.76 7.11 -4.58
N HIS A 174 11.74 6.89 -3.75
CA HIS A 174 11.64 7.43 -2.40
C HIS A 174 12.07 6.39 -1.35
N THR A 175 13.22 6.65 -0.72
CA THR A 175 13.62 5.98 0.52
C THR A 175 13.38 6.93 1.68
N GLY A 176 12.47 6.56 2.59
CA GLY A 176 12.13 7.40 3.72
C GLY A 176 11.57 6.60 4.90
N ASP A 177 11.79 7.13 6.10
CA ASP A 177 11.13 6.63 7.29
C ASP A 177 9.73 7.25 7.35
N VAL A 178 8.67 6.44 7.31
CA VAL A 178 7.27 6.91 7.25
C VAL A 178 6.42 6.37 8.42
N PRO A 179 5.35 7.07 8.83
CA PRO A 179 4.42 6.57 9.85
C PRO A 179 3.48 5.53 9.23
N LEU A 180 3.32 4.36 9.87
CA LEU A 180 2.38 3.31 9.42
C LEU A 180 1.52 2.83 10.58
N CYS A 181 0.26 2.52 10.30
CA CYS A 181 -0.62 1.83 11.24
C CYS A 181 -0.07 0.43 11.59
N PRO A 182 -0.49 -0.18 12.71
CA PRO A 182 -0.04 -1.51 13.11
C PRO A 182 -0.24 -2.59 12.03
N ALA A 183 -1.37 -2.56 11.32
CA ALA A 183 -1.73 -3.55 10.30
C ALA A 183 -0.79 -3.48 9.09
N CYS A 184 -0.65 -2.31 8.47
CA CYS A 184 0.25 -2.10 7.33
C CYS A 184 1.70 -2.45 7.67
N ARG A 185 2.17 -2.10 8.87
CA ARG A 185 3.51 -2.47 9.34
C ARG A 185 3.66 -3.99 9.48
N ALA A 186 2.64 -4.67 9.98
CA ALA A 186 2.64 -6.13 10.12
C ALA A 186 2.64 -6.84 8.75
N ASP A 187 1.87 -6.33 7.78
CA ASP A 187 1.84 -6.87 6.42
C ASP A 187 3.19 -6.73 5.72
N LEU A 188 3.80 -5.55 5.76
CA LEU A 188 5.14 -5.34 5.20
C LEU A 188 6.19 -6.26 5.83
N LYS A 189 6.18 -6.39 7.17
CA LYS A 189 7.11 -7.28 7.89
C LYS A 189 6.94 -8.74 7.47
N ALA A 190 5.71 -9.14 7.12
CA ALA A 190 5.39 -10.49 6.68
C ALA A 190 5.52 -10.70 5.16
N GLY A 191 5.98 -9.69 4.41
CA GLY A 191 6.06 -9.75 2.95
C GLY A 191 4.68 -9.83 2.24
N ARG A 192 3.61 -9.40 2.91
CA ARG A 192 2.26 -9.29 2.34
C ARG A 192 2.04 -7.89 1.77
N ALA A 193 1.13 -7.81 0.79
CA ALA A 193 0.67 -6.52 0.27
C ALA A 193 -0.23 -5.84 1.33
N PRO A 194 0.13 -4.64 1.81
CA PRO A 194 -0.74 -3.87 2.70
C PRO A 194 -1.95 -3.32 1.95
N ASP A 195 -3.02 -3.01 2.69
CA ASP A 195 -4.17 -2.26 2.20
C ASP A 195 -3.81 -0.77 1.99
N ALA A 196 -3.08 -0.50 0.91
CA ALA A 196 -2.63 0.84 0.54
C ALA A 196 -3.62 1.54 -0.39
N LEU A 197 -3.82 2.85 -0.20
CA LEU A 197 -4.61 3.69 -1.09
C LEU A 197 -3.92 3.83 -2.44
N ARG A 198 -4.40 3.05 -3.41
CA ARG A 198 -3.90 3.07 -4.79
C ARG A 198 -4.93 3.67 -5.73
N VAL A 199 -4.46 4.43 -6.70
CA VAL A 199 -5.28 5.08 -7.72
C VAL A 199 -4.80 4.71 -9.11
N ASP A 200 -5.69 4.79 -10.09
CA ASP A 200 -5.35 4.57 -11.49
C ASP A 200 -4.58 5.77 -12.05
N ARG A 201 -3.45 5.50 -12.69
CA ARG A 201 -2.71 6.46 -13.51
C ARG A 201 -2.28 5.77 -14.79
N GLY A 202 -2.93 6.12 -15.90
CA GLY A 202 -2.62 5.55 -17.21
C GLY A 202 -2.75 4.02 -17.25
N GLY A 203 -3.78 3.45 -16.58
CA GLY A 203 -4.03 2.02 -16.54
C GLY A 203 -3.15 1.24 -15.55
N LYS A 204 -2.37 1.94 -14.70
CA LYS A 204 -1.56 1.34 -13.64
C LYS A 204 -2.06 1.79 -12.28
N ALA A 205 -2.19 0.84 -11.34
CA ALA A 205 -2.52 1.12 -9.95
C ALA A 205 -1.27 1.58 -9.19
N VAL A 206 -1.09 2.89 -9.04
CA VAL A 206 0.04 3.51 -8.32
C VAL A 206 -0.38 3.88 -6.90
N LEU A 207 0.57 3.98 -5.97
CA LEU A 207 0.29 4.54 -4.65
C LEU A 207 -0.09 6.02 -4.80
N TYR A 208 -1.01 6.52 -3.97
CA TYR A 208 -1.48 7.90 -4.09
C TYR A 208 -0.36 8.96 -4.00
N VAL A 209 0.70 8.70 -3.26
CA VAL A 209 1.88 9.59 -3.16
C VAL A 209 2.64 9.71 -4.48
N ASP A 210 2.54 8.69 -5.34
CA ASP A 210 3.16 8.67 -6.67
C ASP A 210 2.19 9.15 -7.76
N SER A 211 0.98 9.59 -7.37
CA SER A 211 -0.08 9.95 -8.32
C SER A 211 0.09 11.34 -8.96
N GLY A 212 0.93 12.19 -8.37
CA GLY A 212 1.12 13.58 -8.77
C GLY A 212 -0.06 14.52 -8.47
N VAL A 213 -1.09 14.05 -7.76
CA VAL A 213 -2.21 14.91 -7.36
C VAL A 213 -1.88 15.63 -6.05
N GLU A 214 -1.65 16.92 -6.18
CA GLU A 214 -1.34 17.82 -5.08
C GLU A 214 -2.62 18.37 -4.42
N PRO A 215 -2.59 18.66 -3.10
CA PRO A 215 -1.43 18.55 -2.20
C PRO A 215 -1.29 17.16 -1.57
N TRP A 216 -2.17 16.23 -1.92
CA TRP A 216 -2.29 14.93 -1.27
C TRP A 216 -1.03 14.08 -1.41
N ALA A 217 -0.44 14.10 -2.61
CA ALA A 217 0.77 13.37 -2.93
C ALA A 217 1.98 13.87 -2.11
N SER A 218 2.32 15.16 -2.21
CA SER A 218 3.50 15.71 -1.53
C SER A 218 3.40 15.70 0.00
N THR A 219 2.20 15.92 0.56
CA THR A 219 2.01 15.94 2.01
C THR A 219 1.76 14.57 2.61
N ALA A 220 1.45 13.58 1.77
CA ALA A 220 0.88 12.30 2.16
C ALA A 220 -0.35 12.47 3.08
N TYR A 221 -1.27 13.38 2.75
CA TYR A 221 -2.38 13.82 3.62
C TYR A 221 -1.90 14.31 5.00
N GLY A 222 -0.75 14.97 5.02
CA GLY A 222 -0.08 15.44 6.23
C GLY A 222 0.61 14.35 7.07
N ALA A 223 0.90 13.18 6.51
CA ALA A 223 1.65 12.12 7.19
C ALA A 223 3.18 12.33 7.15
N LEU A 224 3.69 13.06 6.15
CA LEU A 224 5.12 13.38 6.04
C LEU A 224 5.55 14.60 6.89
N GLY A 225 4.63 15.16 7.66
CA GLY A 225 4.82 16.44 8.35
C GLY A 225 4.45 17.61 7.43
N GLY A 226 4.39 18.80 8.02
CA GLY A 226 3.98 20.02 7.33
C GLY A 226 2.50 20.37 7.50
N ASP A 227 2.21 21.61 7.12
CA ASP A 227 0.87 22.20 7.18
C ASP A 227 0.05 21.80 5.95
N LEU A 228 -0.83 20.81 6.13
CA LEU A 228 -1.74 20.32 5.10
C LEU A 228 -2.71 21.41 4.63
N VAL A 229 -3.24 22.20 5.57
CA VAL A 229 -4.17 23.28 5.26
C VAL A 229 -3.45 24.36 4.48
N GLY A 230 -2.26 24.78 4.92
CA GLY A 230 -1.44 25.72 4.17
C GLY A 230 -1.02 25.20 2.80
N ALA A 231 -0.80 23.89 2.62
CA ALA A 231 -0.54 23.31 1.31
C ALA A 231 -1.75 23.40 0.37
N LEU A 232 -2.96 23.17 0.88
CA LEU A 232 -4.21 23.39 0.13
C LEU A 232 -4.37 24.85 -0.28
N HIS A 233 -4.09 25.78 0.63
CA HIS A 233 -4.20 27.22 0.35
C HIS A 233 -3.22 27.71 -0.71
N ARG A 234 -2.05 27.07 -0.88
CA ARG A 234 -1.05 27.48 -1.89
C ARG A 234 -1.36 27.03 -3.31
N LEU A 235 -2.24 26.04 -3.49
CA LEU A 235 -2.57 25.50 -4.81
C LEU A 235 -3.65 26.31 -5.53
N ARG A 236 -4.17 27.37 -4.90
CA ARG A 236 -5.32 28.13 -5.38
C ARG A 236 -5.07 29.63 -5.29
#